data_AF-A0A1G2DF02-F1
#
_entry.id   AF-A0A1G2DF02-F1
#
_cell.length_a   1.000
_cell.length_b   1.000
_cell.length_c   1.000
_cell.angle_alpha   90.00
_cell.angle_beta   90.00
_cell.angle_gamma   90.00
#
_symmetry.space_group_name_H-M   'P 1'
#
loop_
_entity.id
_entity.type
_entity.pdbx_description
1 polymer ?
#
loop_
_entity_poly.entity_id
_entity_poly.type
_entity_poly.pdbx_seq_one_letter_code
_entity_poly.pdbx_strand_id
1 'polypeptide(L)'
;MYYAKVLATMMGCKVDTPLIIKSVGYDAPEGIVTYTLTHEYRCTHSALKLLERGNIWKLEHGEPLSFANLDEEAGFYKSLGMSQKVIFTDTESELWPFGGGIRELQHGRADQLIVKDRKNQEVVLIKYDNAEFGNRMRAAELARLGC
;
A
#
# COMPACT_ATOMS: atom_id res chain seq x y z
N MET A 1 15.54 24.52 30.45
CA MET A 1 14.45 23.57 30.14
C MET A 1 13.59 24.00 28.94
N TYR A 2 13.08 25.24 28.89
CA TYR A 2 12.19 25.70 27.81
C TYR A 2 12.77 25.61 26.39
N TYR A 3 14.04 26.00 26.20
CA TYR A 3 14.64 26.09 24.86
C TYR A 3 14.77 24.75 24.13
N ALA A 4 15.13 23.68 24.84
CA ALA A 4 15.27 22.34 24.27
C ALA A 4 13.92 21.73 23.86
N LYS A 5 12.86 22.00 24.65
CA LYS A 5 11.49 21.57 24.34
C LYS A 5 10.94 22.30 23.11
N VAL A 6 11.21 23.60 22.97
CA VAL A 6 10.80 24.39 21.80
C VAL A 6 11.49 23.89 20.53
N LEU A 7 12.80 23.65 20.56
CA LEU A 7 13.56 23.07 19.45
C LEU A 7 13.03 21.68 19.04
N ALA A 8 12.76 20.80 20.01
CA ALA A 8 12.22 19.47 19.73
C ALA A 8 10.83 19.52 19.07
N THR A 9 9.95 20.42 19.53
CA THR A 9 8.62 20.63 18.91
C THR A 9 8.74 21.21 17.50
N MET A 10 9.65 22.17 17.25
CA MET A 10 9.89 22.72 15.91
C MET A 10 10.39 21.67 14.91
N MET A 11 11.08 20.63 15.39
CA MET A 11 11.51 19.48 14.57
C MET A 11 10.41 18.42 14.39
N GLY A 12 9.17 18.66 14.83
CA GLY A 12 8.05 17.74 14.67
C GLY A 12 8.08 16.53 15.61
N CYS A 13 8.92 16.56 16.65
CA CYS A 13 9.03 15.46 17.60
C CYS A 13 7.92 15.50 18.65
N LYS A 14 7.30 14.35 18.92
CA LYS A 14 6.55 14.16 20.16
C LYS A 14 7.54 13.89 21.29
N VAL A 15 7.60 14.80 22.27
CA VAL A 15 8.49 14.72 23.44
C VAL A 15 7.80 13.94 24.55
N ASP A 16 8.29 12.73 24.83
CA ASP A 16 7.99 12.04 26.09
C ASP A 16 9.00 12.50 27.16
N THR A 17 8.51 12.83 28.35
CA THR A 17 9.35 13.33 29.46
C THR A 17 9.55 12.25 30.53
N PRO A 18 10.64 11.46 30.49
CA PRO A 18 11.11 10.78 31.68
C PRO A 18 12.08 11.70 32.42
N LEU A 19 11.73 12.10 33.64
CA LEU A 19 12.65 12.78 34.55
C LEU A 19 13.63 11.73 35.09
N ILE A 20 14.91 11.79 34.70
CA ILE A 20 15.94 10.87 35.20
C ILE A 20 16.90 11.65 36.10
N ILE A 21 16.84 11.41 37.41
CA ILE A 21 17.82 11.91 38.38
C ILE A 21 19.04 10.98 38.30
N LYS A 22 20.19 11.47 37.83
CA LYS A 22 21.40 10.63 37.64
C LYS A 22 22.31 10.56 38.88
N SER A 23 22.25 11.53 39.80
CA SER A 23 22.96 11.46 41.09
C SER A 23 22.51 12.51 42.11
N VAL A 24 22.65 12.19 43.40
CA VAL A 24 22.45 13.09 44.54
C VAL A 24 23.77 13.16 45.31
N GLY A 25 24.34 14.36 45.43
CA GLY A 25 25.52 14.62 46.25
C GLY A 25 25.12 15.27 47.57
N TYR A 26 25.73 14.83 48.66
CA TYR A 26 25.53 15.37 50.01
C TYR A 26 26.88 15.82 50.57
N ASP A 27 27.01 17.11 50.86
CA ASP A 27 28.16 17.67 51.59
C ASP A 27 27.68 18.30 52.90
N ALA A 28 28.27 17.87 54.02
CA ALA A 28 28.09 18.52 55.31
C ALA A 28 29.43 19.14 55.73
N PRO A 29 29.41 20.45 56.03
CA PRO A 29 28.85 20.85 57.33
C PRO A 29 27.58 21.70 57.28
N GLU A 30 27.11 22.15 56.11
CA GLU A 30 26.00 23.14 56.03
C GLU A 30 24.70 22.63 55.38
N GLY A 31 24.57 21.33 55.12
CA GLY A 31 23.29 20.73 54.71
C GLY A 31 22.81 21.11 53.31
N ILE A 32 23.72 21.33 52.37
CA ILE A 32 23.38 21.61 50.97
C ILE A 32 23.32 20.30 50.19
N VAL A 33 22.15 20.00 49.62
CA VAL A 33 21.96 18.85 48.73
C VAL A 33 22.02 19.33 47.29
N THR A 34 22.95 18.78 46.50
CA THR A 34 23.11 19.14 45.08
C THR A 34 22.59 18.00 44.21
N TYR A 35 21.70 18.31 43.26
CA TYR A 35 21.18 17.37 42.27
C TYR A 35 21.54 17.78 40.85
N THR A 36 21.89 16.80 40.00
CA THR A 36 22.07 17.01 38.55
C THR A 36 20.89 16.42 37.80
N LEU A 37 20.09 17.29 37.14
CA LEU A 37 18.94 16.90 36.33
C LEU A 37 19.34 16.75 34.86
N THR A 38 19.36 15.53 34.33
CA THR A 38 19.52 15.29 32.88
C THR A 38 18.16 15.04 32.25
N HIS A 39 17.81 15.81 31.20
CA HIS A 39 16.58 15.63 30.44
C HIS A 39 16.92 14.95 29.11
N GLU A 40 16.45 13.73 28.92
CA GLU A 40 16.53 13.02 27.64
C GLU A 40 15.20 13.15 26.92
N TYR A 41 15.19 13.87 25.79
CA TYR A 41 14.03 14.02 24.93
C TYR A 41 14.05 12.91 23.89
N ARG A 42 13.10 11.96 23.95
CA ARG A 42 12.93 10.97 22.87
C ARG A 42 12.04 11.56 21.79
N CYS A 43 12.60 11.77 20.60
CA CYS A 43 11.86 12.13 19.41
C CYS A 43 11.21 10.89 18.80
N THR A 44 9.89 10.78 18.85
CA THR A 44 9.16 9.86 17.98
C THR A 44 8.67 10.63 16.76
N HIS A 45 9.11 10.22 15.57
CA HIS A 45 8.55 10.75 14.32
C HIS A 45 7.25 10.00 14.03
N SER A 46 6.18 10.75 13.75
CA SER A 46 4.94 10.17 13.26
C SER A 46 5.22 9.45 11.94
N ALA A 47 4.87 8.16 11.87
CA ALA A 47 5.03 7.39 10.64
C ALA A 47 4.13 7.98 9.54
N LEU A 48 4.69 8.19 8.35
CA LEU A 48 3.90 8.51 7.16
C LEU A 48 3.23 7.23 6.67
N LYS A 49 1.90 7.23 6.56
CA LYS A 49 1.15 6.15 5.91
C LYS A 49 0.66 6.66 4.56
N LEU A 50 1.14 6.03 3.48
CA LEU A 50 0.53 6.22 2.18
C LEU A 50 -0.87 5.61 2.23
N LEU A 51 -1.89 6.44 1.98
CA LEU A 51 -3.26 5.96 1.83
C LEU A 51 -3.46 5.48 0.39
N GLU A 52 -4.28 4.43 0.21
CA GLU A 52 -4.51 3.83 -1.11
C GLU A 52 -5.13 4.82 -2.12
N ARG A 53 -4.98 4.48 -3.41
CA ARG A 53 -5.46 5.29 -4.55
C ARG A 53 -6.98 5.51 -4.46
N GLY A 54 -7.41 6.72 -4.80
CA GLY A 54 -8.81 7.17 -4.71
C GLY A 54 -9.03 8.34 -3.75
N ASN A 55 -8.09 8.58 -2.81
CA ASN A 55 -8.20 9.70 -1.87
C ASN A 55 -7.90 11.07 -2.48
N ILE A 56 -7.09 11.15 -3.55
CA ILE A 56 -6.92 12.39 -4.32
C ILE A 56 -8.22 12.77 -5.03
N TRP A 57 -8.88 11.78 -5.65
CA TRP A 57 -10.19 12.01 -6.28
C TRP A 57 -11.20 12.55 -5.27
N LYS A 58 -11.30 11.92 -4.10
CA LYS A 58 -12.17 12.38 -3.01
C LYS A 58 -11.81 13.78 -2.51
N LEU A 59 -10.52 14.12 -2.45
CA LEU A 59 -10.07 15.46 -2.08
C LEU A 59 -10.54 16.51 -3.09
N GLU A 60 -10.44 16.21 -4.39
CA GLU A 60 -10.77 17.15 -5.48
C GLU A 60 -12.27 17.24 -5.77
N HIS A 61 -13.01 16.14 -5.61
CA HIS A 61 -14.40 16.02 -6.05
C HIS A 61 -15.41 15.83 -4.91
N GLY A 62 -14.95 15.73 -3.66
CA GLY A 62 -15.78 15.59 -2.46
C GLY A 62 -16.31 14.16 -2.19
N GLU A 63 -16.26 13.27 -3.19
CA GLU A 63 -16.78 11.90 -3.10
C GLU A 63 -15.73 10.86 -3.51
N PRO A 64 -15.75 9.63 -2.94
CA PRO A 64 -14.86 8.55 -3.38
C PRO A 64 -15.02 8.24 -4.87
N LEU A 65 -13.93 7.87 -5.53
CA LEU A 65 -14.02 7.31 -6.88
C LEU A 65 -14.79 5.98 -6.81
N SER A 66 -15.92 5.91 -7.51
CA SER A 66 -16.76 4.72 -7.59
C SER A 66 -16.95 4.31 -9.05
N PHE A 67 -16.94 3.01 -9.30
CA PHE A 67 -17.27 2.43 -10.60
C PHE A 67 -18.60 1.68 -10.49
N ALA A 68 -19.42 1.73 -11.54
CA ALA A 68 -20.69 1.04 -11.60
C ALA A 68 -20.53 -0.48 -11.61
N ASN A 69 -19.44 -0.99 -12.20
CA ASN A 69 -19.13 -2.41 -12.26
C ASN A 69 -17.62 -2.66 -12.49
N LEU A 70 -17.24 -3.94 -12.45
CA LEU A 70 -15.86 -4.37 -12.65
C LEU A 70 -15.33 -4.07 -14.06
N ASP A 71 -16.18 -4.03 -15.09
CA ASP A 71 -15.76 -3.76 -16.46
C ASP A 71 -15.39 -2.28 -16.65
N GLU A 72 -16.12 -1.36 -16.02
CA GLU A 72 -15.79 0.07 -15.98
C GLU A 72 -14.48 0.29 -15.23
N GLU A 73 -14.33 -0.33 -14.05
CA GLU A 73 -13.10 -0.27 -13.25
C GLU A 73 -11.91 -0.85 -14.04
N ALA A 74 -12.10 -1.95 -14.76
CA ALA A 74 -11.09 -2.53 -15.66
C ALA A 74 -10.68 -1.57 -16.77
N GLY A 75 -11.65 -0.88 -17.38
CA GLY A 75 -11.42 0.13 -18.40
C GLY A 75 -10.57 1.29 -17.89
N PHE A 76 -10.86 1.75 -16.67
CA PHE A 76 -10.07 2.79 -16.00
C PHE A 76 -8.61 2.34 -15.80
N TYR A 77 -8.37 1.16 -15.21
CA TYR A 77 -7.00 0.67 -15.02
C TYR A 77 -6.24 0.48 -16.35
N LYS A 78 -6.92 0.02 -17.40
CA LYS A 78 -6.34 -0.07 -18.76
C LYS A 78 -5.94 1.30 -19.30
N SER A 79 -6.79 2.33 -19.14
CA SER A 79 -6.48 3.69 -19.61
C SER A 79 -5.28 4.32 -18.89
N LEU A 80 -5.02 3.91 -17.65
CA LEU A 80 -3.86 4.35 -16.88
C LEU A 80 -2.58 3.55 -17.18
N GLY A 81 -2.64 2.54 -18.05
CA GLY A 81 -1.53 1.63 -18.32
C GLY A 81 -1.21 0.69 -17.14
N MET A 82 -2.15 0.50 -16.21
CA MET A 82 -1.98 -0.33 -15.00
C MET A 82 -2.44 -1.78 -15.21
N SER A 83 -2.24 -2.27 -16.42
CA SER A 83 -2.60 -3.61 -16.82
C SER A 83 -1.60 -4.13 -17.84
N GLN A 84 -1.26 -5.40 -17.74
CA GLN A 84 -0.21 -6.04 -18.53
C GLN A 84 -0.79 -7.28 -19.21
N LYS A 85 -0.30 -7.57 -20.43
CA LYS A 85 -0.56 -8.86 -21.06
C LYS A 85 0.35 -9.91 -20.46
N VAL A 86 -0.20 -11.09 -20.18
CA VAL A 86 0.58 -12.26 -19.79
C VAL A 86 0.93 -13.03 -21.06
N ILE A 87 2.22 -13.27 -21.28
CA ILE A 87 2.73 -13.96 -22.48
C ILE A 87 3.52 -15.21 -22.09
N PHE A 88 3.67 -16.12 -23.04
CA PHE A 88 4.61 -17.23 -22.93
C PHE A 88 6.04 -16.70 -23.03
N THR A 89 6.91 -17.05 -22.07
CA THR A 89 8.30 -16.56 -22.04
C THR A 89 9.21 -17.25 -23.07
N ASP A 90 8.85 -18.45 -23.49
CA ASP A 90 9.60 -19.27 -24.44
C ASP A 90 9.30 -18.91 -25.90
N THR A 91 8.05 -18.58 -26.19
CA THR A 91 7.58 -18.29 -27.56
C THR A 91 7.27 -16.81 -27.80
N GLU A 92 7.27 -15.99 -26.75
CA GLU A 92 6.76 -14.61 -26.75
C GLU A 92 5.31 -14.47 -27.24
N SER A 93 4.57 -15.59 -27.35
CA SER A 93 3.19 -15.58 -27.79
C SER A 93 2.28 -14.99 -26.72
N GLU A 94 1.42 -14.08 -27.15
CA GLU A 94 0.34 -13.51 -26.35
C GLU A 94 -0.97 -14.32 -26.40
N LEU A 95 -1.05 -15.30 -27.31
CA LEU A 95 -2.21 -16.16 -27.48
C LEU A 95 -2.03 -17.45 -26.69
N TRP A 96 -3.02 -17.72 -25.84
CA TRP A 96 -3.10 -18.89 -24.98
C TRP A 96 -4.21 -19.82 -25.46
N PRO A 97 -4.02 -21.15 -25.42
CA PRO A 97 -5.12 -22.09 -25.47
C PRO A 97 -6.10 -21.83 -24.32
N PHE A 98 -7.40 -21.89 -24.57
CA PHE A 98 -8.45 -21.56 -23.59
C PHE A 98 -8.29 -22.28 -22.25
N GLY A 99 -8.06 -23.60 -22.27
CA GLY A 99 -7.83 -24.38 -21.05
C GLY A 99 -6.54 -24.01 -20.32
N GLY A 100 -5.50 -23.62 -21.06
CA GLY A 100 -4.29 -23.04 -20.47
C GLY A 100 -4.61 -21.73 -19.75
N GLY A 101 -5.40 -20.86 -20.38
CA GLY A 101 -5.84 -19.60 -19.80
C GLY A 101 -6.59 -19.74 -18.48
N ILE A 102 -7.52 -20.71 -18.39
CA ILE A 102 -8.23 -21.02 -17.14
C ILE A 102 -7.26 -21.45 -16.05
N ARG A 103 -6.30 -22.32 -16.36
CA ARG A 103 -5.29 -22.78 -15.41
C ARG A 103 -4.48 -21.61 -14.85
N GLU A 104 -4.08 -20.66 -15.70
CA GLU A 104 -3.33 -19.47 -15.27
C GLU A 104 -4.16 -18.53 -14.35
N LEU A 105 -5.47 -18.41 -14.60
CA LEU A 105 -6.41 -17.74 -13.67
C LEU A 105 -6.47 -18.46 -12.32
N GLN A 106 -6.64 -19.79 -12.31
CA GLN A 106 -6.73 -20.57 -11.06
C GLN A 106 -5.46 -20.46 -10.20
N HIS A 107 -4.29 -20.32 -10.82
CA HIS A 107 -3.03 -20.11 -10.11
C HIS A 107 -2.75 -18.65 -9.75
N GLY A 108 -3.63 -17.71 -10.10
CA GLY A 108 -3.46 -16.29 -9.80
C GLY A 108 -2.40 -15.57 -10.63
N ARG A 109 -1.89 -16.22 -11.68
CA ARG A 109 -0.90 -15.65 -12.61
C ARG A 109 -1.51 -14.71 -13.65
N ALA A 110 -2.82 -14.81 -13.84
CA ALA A 110 -3.63 -13.84 -14.58
C ALA A 110 -4.86 -13.44 -13.76
N ASP A 111 -5.49 -12.33 -14.14
CA ASP A 111 -6.69 -11.80 -13.49
C ASP A 111 -7.91 -11.76 -14.41
N GLN A 112 -7.72 -11.65 -15.74
CA GLN A 112 -8.82 -11.65 -16.72
C GLN A 112 -8.43 -12.45 -17.97
N LEU A 113 -9.42 -13.09 -18.59
CA LEU A 113 -9.28 -13.83 -19.84
C LEU A 113 -10.15 -13.17 -20.92
N ILE A 114 -9.54 -12.86 -22.08
CA ILE A 114 -10.21 -12.23 -23.21
C ILE A 114 -10.17 -13.20 -24.40
N VAL A 115 -11.32 -13.68 -24.82
CA VAL A 115 -11.43 -14.55 -26.01
C VAL A 115 -11.08 -13.75 -27.26
N LYS A 116 -10.08 -14.21 -28.03
CA LYS A 116 -9.65 -13.61 -29.30
C LYS A 116 -10.14 -14.39 -30.50
N ASP A 117 -9.99 -15.71 -30.46
CA ASP A 117 -10.49 -16.60 -31.52
C ASP A 117 -11.39 -17.68 -30.93
N ARG A 118 -12.68 -17.63 -31.28
CA ARG A 118 -13.66 -18.63 -30.84
C ARG A 118 -13.52 -19.96 -31.56
N LYS A 119 -13.01 -19.97 -32.80
CA LYS A 119 -12.84 -21.20 -33.60
C LYS A 119 -11.64 -21.99 -33.09
N ASN A 120 -10.54 -21.30 -32.83
CA ASN A 120 -9.30 -21.91 -32.34
C ASN A 120 -9.22 -21.97 -30.80
N GLN A 121 -10.24 -21.45 -30.10
CA GLN A 121 -10.27 -21.37 -28.65
C GLN A 121 -9.03 -20.68 -28.07
N GLU A 122 -8.67 -19.54 -28.64
CA GLU A 122 -7.51 -18.76 -28.22
C GLU A 122 -7.94 -17.54 -27.39
N VAL A 123 -7.14 -17.26 -26.37
CA VAL A 123 -7.40 -16.21 -25.40
C VAL A 123 -6.15 -15.39 -25.13
N VAL A 124 -6.36 -14.14 -24.71
CA VAL A 124 -5.31 -13.30 -24.14
C VAL A 124 -5.59 -13.15 -22.65
N LEU A 125 -4.53 -13.23 -21.86
CA LEU A 125 -4.60 -13.08 -20.42
C LEU A 125 -4.11 -11.69 -20.01
N ILE A 126 -4.80 -11.09 -19.05
CA ILE A 126 -4.47 -9.78 -18.49
C ILE A 126 -4.17 -9.92 -17.00
N LYS A 127 -3.15 -9.19 -16.53
CA LYS A 127 -2.80 -9.00 -15.12
C LYS A 127 -2.92 -7.51 -14.76
N TYR A 128 -3.50 -7.19 -13.62
CA TYR A 128 -3.59 -5.80 -13.13
C TYR A 128 -2.53 -5.53 -12.06
N ASP A 129 -2.00 -4.31 -12.07
CA ASP A 129 -0.98 -3.90 -11.09
C ASP A 129 -1.60 -3.71 -9.69
N ASN A 130 -2.88 -3.33 -9.63
CA ASN A 130 -3.62 -3.30 -8.38
C ASN A 130 -4.02 -4.72 -7.99
N ALA A 131 -3.37 -5.27 -6.96
CA ALA A 131 -3.59 -6.63 -6.49
C ALA A 131 -5.02 -6.88 -5.97
N GLU A 132 -5.62 -5.92 -5.26
CA GLU A 132 -6.98 -6.06 -4.75
C GLU A 132 -7.98 -6.14 -5.90
N PHE A 133 -7.88 -5.21 -6.85
CA PHE A 133 -8.72 -5.22 -8.04
C PHE A 133 -8.50 -6.47 -8.88
N GLY A 134 -7.24 -6.87 -9.11
CA GLY A 134 -6.90 -8.08 -9.83
C GLY A 134 -7.53 -9.33 -9.21
N ASN A 135 -7.51 -9.45 -7.88
CA ASN A 135 -8.17 -10.56 -7.18
C ASN A 135 -9.70 -10.55 -7.34
N ARG A 136 -10.35 -9.37 -7.24
CA ARG A 136 -11.79 -9.21 -7.46
C ARG A 136 -12.19 -9.59 -8.89
N MET A 137 -11.43 -9.10 -9.87
CA MET A 137 -11.61 -9.41 -11.29
C MET A 137 -11.47 -10.91 -11.55
N ARG A 138 -10.40 -11.53 -11.02
CA ARG A 138 -10.14 -12.96 -11.17
C ARG A 138 -11.26 -13.83 -10.62
N ALA A 139 -11.78 -13.48 -9.44
CA ALA A 139 -12.89 -14.20 -8.84
C ALA A 139 -14.16 -14.11 -9.70
N ALA A 140 -14.48 -12.91 -10.22
CA ALA A 140 -15.61 -12.71 -11.12
C ALA A 140 -15.44 -13.48 -12.43
N GLU A 141 -14.23 -13.49 -12.98
CA GLU A 141 -13.91 -14.18 -14.23
C GLU A 141 -14.00 -15.70 -14.09
N LEU A 142 -13.48 -16.27 -13.00
CA LEU A 142 -13.62 -17.70 -12.68
C LEU A 142 -15.09 -18.09 -12.50
N ALA A 143 -15.87 -17.28 -11.78
CA ALA A 143 -17.31 -17.49 -11.62
C ALA A 143 -18.06 -17.45 -12.97
N ARG A 144 -17.71 -16.51 -13.86
CA ARG A 144 -18.25 -16.40 -15.22
C ARG A 144 -17.96 -17.65 -16.06
N LEU A 145 -16.83 -18.31 -15.80
CA LEU A 145 -16.38 -19.52 -16.50
C LEU A 145 -16.86 -20.81 -15.83
N GLY A 146 -17.53 -20.73 -14.66
CA GLY A 146 -18.00 -21.89 -13.90
C GLY A 146 -16.87 -22.72 -13.28
N CYS A 147 -15.77 -22.07 -12.90
CA CYS A 147 -14.54 -22.68 -12.38
C CYS A 147 -14.22 -22.28 -10.94
#